data_AF-X1QC51-F1
#
_entry.id   AF-X1QC51-F1
#
_cell.length_a   1.000
_cell.length_b   1.000
_cell.length_c   1.000
_cell.angle_alpha   90.00
_cell.angle_beta   90.00
_cell.angle_gamma   90.00
#
_symmetry.space_group_name_H-M   'P 1'
#
loop_
_entity.id
_entity.type
_entity.pdbx_description
1 polymer ?
#
loop_
_entity_poly.entity_id
_entity_poly.type
_entity_poly.pdbx_seq_one_letter_code
_entity_poly.pdbx_strand_id
1 'polypeptide(L)' 'DNIFEGLVEYEAGSVLIQPCLATSWEPSADGTEIVFNLRKGVKFHDGTDFNADAVVFSFARQYD' A
#
# COMPACT_ATOMS: atom_id res chain seq x y z
N ASP A 1 -2.13 19.23 0.68
CA ASP A 1 -2.72 17.95 0.26
C ASP A 1 -1.63 16.94 -0.02
N ASN A 2 -1.73 15.76 0.58
CA ASN A 2 -0.82 14.66 0.26
C ASN A 2 -1.08 14.24 -1.19
N ILE A 3 -0.04 14.27 -2.02
CA ILE A 3 -0.11 13.84 -3.43
C ILE A 3 0.00 12.30 -3.53
N PHE A 4 0.47 11.65 -2.45
CA PHE A 4 0.70 10.21 -2.39
C PHE A 4 0.13 9.63 -1.10
N GLU A 5 -0.40 8.40 -1.21
CA GLU A 5 -0.86 7.59 -0.08
C GLU A 5 -0.05 6.28 -0.04
N GLY A 6 0.25 5.79 1.16
CA GLY A 6 0.95 4.52 1.36
C GLY A 6 0.02 3.32 1.37
N LEU A 7 0.59 2.11 1.26
CA LEU A 7 -0.17 0.87 1.52
C LEU A 7 -0.66 0.80 2.97
N VAL A 8 0.17 1.30 3.89
CA VAL A 8 -0.10 1.43 5.32
C VAL A 8 0.33 2.81 5.79
N GLU A 9 -0.14 3.23 6.96
CA GLU A 9 0.26 4.47 7.60
C GLU A 9 0.43 4.30 9.10
N TYR A 10 1.03 5.28 9.76
CA TYR A 10 1.09 5.32 11.22
C TYR A 10 -0.23 5.82 11.80
N GLU A 11 -0.64 5.24 12.92
CA GLU A 11 -1.66 5.82 13.78
C GLU A 11 -1.22 7.22 14.26
N ALA A 12 -2.17 8.16 14.31
CA ALA A 12 -1.85 9.54 14.68
C ALA A 12 -1.21 9.62 16.07
N GLY A 13 0.04 10.08 16.12
CA GLY A 13 0.81 10.21 17.37
C GLY A 13 1.36 8.89 17.92
N SER A 14 1.41 7.83 17.10
CA SER A 14 1.84 6.49 17.49
C SER A 14 2.82 5.89 16.47
N VAL A 15 3.51 4.82 16.87
CA VAL A 15 4.36 4.00 15.99
C VAL A 15 3.65 2.74 15.50
N LEU A 16 2.38 2.57 15.90
CA LEU A 16 1.54 1.48 15.43
C LEU A 16 1.15 1.71 13.96
N ILE A 17 1.19 0.63 13.19
CA ILE A 17 0.84 0.62 11.77
C ILE A 17 -0.64 0.30 11.63
N GLN A 18 -1.35 1.10 10.83
CA GLN A 18 -2.76 0.90 10.52
C GLN A 18 -3.02 0.80 8.99
N PRO A 19 -4.15 0.23 8.58
CA PRO A 19 -4.55 0.11 7.18
C PRO A 19 -4.70 1.47 6.47
N CYS A 20 -4.30 1.55 5.20
CA CYS A 20 -4.55 2.69 4.32
C CYS A 20 -5.10 2.18 2.96
N LEU A 21 -4.27 2.15 1.91
CA LEU A 21 -4.60 1.55 0.62
C LEU A 21 -4.62 0.01 0.65
N ALA A 22 -3.89 -0.62 1.57
CA ALA A 22 -4.06 -2.02 1.94
C ALA A 22 -4.96 -2.13 3.17
N THR A 23 -5.92 -3.05 3.15
CA THR A 23 -6.87 -3.30 4.25
C THR A 23 -6.32 -4.27 5.29
N SER A 24 -5.39 -5.13 4.92
CA SER A 24 -4.68 -6.05 5.81
C SER A 24 -3.38 -6.54 5.15
N TRP A 25 -2.51 -7.15 5.95
CA TRP A 25 -1.29 -7.79 5.48
C TRP A 25 -0.94 -9.03 6.29
N GLU A 26 -0.26 -9.97 5.65
CA GLU A 26 0.07 -11.29 6.19
C GLU A 26 1.57 -11.56 5.97
N PRO A 27 2.41 -11.44 7.01
CA PRO A 27 3.83 -11.79 6.91
C PRO A 27 4.02 -13.32 6.87
N SER A 28 4.97 -13.79 6.07
CA SER A 28 5.38 -15.21 6.05
C SER A 28 6.06 -15.60 7.36
N ALA A 29 6.04 -16.90 7.67
CA ALA A 29 6.64 -17.43 8.89
C ALA A 29 8.16 -17.18 8.99
N ASP A 30 8.85 -17.09 7.85
CA ASP A 30 10.28 -16.79 7.77
C ASP A 30 10.60 -15.29 7.65
N GLY A 31 9.57 -14.43 7.57
CA GLY A 31 9.71 -12.97 7.49
C GLY A 31 10.29 -12.45 6.17
N THR A 32 10.34 -13.27 5.13
CA THR A 32 10.88 -12.89 3.82
C THR A 32 9.82 -12.35 2.85
N GLU A 33 8.54 -12.62 3.14
CA GLU A 33 7.42 -12.20 2.31
C GLU A 33 6.34 -11.53 3.16
N ILE A 34 5.63 -10.57 2.56
CA ILE A 34 4.43 -9.96 3.13
C ILE A 34 3.39 -9.87 2.02
N VAL A 35 2.21 -10.46 2.24
CA VAL A 35 1.08 -10.37 1.32
C VAL A 35 0.16 -9.24 1.76
N PHE A 36 -0.05 -8.25 0.90
CA PHE A 36 -0.99 -7.14 1.15
C PHE A 36 -2.33 -7.37 0.45
N ASN A 37 -3.43 -7.22 1.19
CA ASN A 37 -4.78 -7.22 0.64
C ASN A 37 -5.20 -5.78 0.32
N LEU A 38 -5.33 -5.45 -0.97
CA LEU A 38 -5.61 -4.08 -1.42
C LEU A 38 -7.09 -3.72 -1.32
N ARG A 39 -7.36 -2.45 -0.96
CA ARG A 39 -8.70 -1.86 -0.98
C ARG A 39 -9.26 -1.88 -2.41
N LYS A 40 -10.52 -2.27 -2.55
CA LYS A 40 -11.20 -2.38 -3.84
C LYS A 40 -11.88 -1.07 -4.23
N GLY A 41 -11.94 -0.79 -5.52
CA GLY A 41 -12.64 0.37 -6.09
C GLY A 41 -11.92 1.71 -5.91
N VAL A 42 -10.65 1.69 -5.46
CA VAL A 42 -9.82 2.90 -5.38
C VAL A 42 -9.36 3.28 -6.79
N LYS A 43 -9.36 4.58 -7.06
CA LYS A 43 -8.89 5.17 -8.32
C LYS A 43 -7.88 6.27 -8.04
N PHE A 44 -6.91 6.41 -8.94
CA PHE A 44 -6.03 7.56 -8.96
C PHE A 44 -6.78 8.80 -9.45
N HIS A 45 -6.17 9.98 -9.31
CA HIS A 45 -6.77 11.25 -9.72
C HIS A 45 -7.07 11.35 -11.22
N ASP A 46 -6.40 10.56 -12.06
CA ASP A 46 -6.66 10.46 -13.50
C ASP A 46 -7.76 9.44 -13.86
N GLY A 47 -8.35 8.78 -12.86
CA GLY A 47 -9.42 7.80 -13.01
C GLY A 47 -8.96 6.36 -13.25
N THR A 48 -7.66 6.12 -13.39
CA THR A 48 -7.10 4.77 -13.50
C THR A 48 -7.31 3.98 -12.21
N ASP A 49 -7.46 2.66 -12.32
CA ASP A 49 -7.70 1.79 -11.16
C ASP A 49 -6.43 1.57 -10.36
N PHE A 50 -6.55 1.64 -9.04
CA PHE A 50 -5.53 1.15 -8.13
C PHE A 50 -5.63 -0.37 -7.98
N ASN A 51 -4.55 -1.08 -8.31
CA ASN A 51 -4.45 -2.53 -8.27
C ASN A 51 -3.01 -2.99 -7.96
N ALA A 52 -2.78 -4.31 -7.92
CA ALA A 52 -1.47 -4.87 -7.59
C ALA A 52 -0.38 -4.50 -8.61
N ASP A 53 -0.72 -4.40 -9.90
CA ASP A 53 0.24 -4.02 -10.94
C ASP A 53 0.73 -2.58 -10.75
N ALA A 54 -0.16 -1.66 -10.37
CA ALA A 54 0.19 -0.28 -10.05
C ALA A 54 1.13 -0.19 -8.83
N VAL A 55 0.93 -1.06 -7.84
CA VAL A 55 1.82 -1.17 -6.67
C VAL A 55 3.21 -1.65 -7.11
N VAL A 56 3.30 -2.75 -7.88
CA VAL A 56 4.56 -3.29 -8.39
C VAL A 56 5.32 -2.24 -9.21
N PHE A 57 4.61 -1.54 -10.10
CA PHE A 57 5.20 -0.45 -10.89
C PHE A 57 5.76 0.68 -10.00
N SER A 58 5.03 1.06 -8.95
CA SER A 58 5.45 2.12 -8.03
C SER A 58 6.73 1.74 -7.26
N PHE A 59 6.84 0.49 -6.81
CA PHE A 59 8.05 -0.01 -6.17
C PHE A 59 9.21 -0.10 -7.16
N ALA A 60 9.01 -0.66 -8.35
CA ALA A 60 10.05 -0.76 -9.37
C ALA A 60 10.65 0.62 -9.68
N ARG A 61 9.80 1.64 -9.86
CA ARG A 61 10.24 3.04 -10.08
C ARG A 61 11.03 3.63 -8.91
N GLN A 62 10.78 3.19 -7.67
CA GLN A 62 11.52 3.68 -6.49
C GLN A 62 12.90 3.02 -6.35
N TYR A 63 13.07 1.81 -6.87
CA TYR A 63 14.35 1.08 -6.84
C TYR A 63 15.33 1.52 -7.93
N ASP A 64 14.82 2.03 -9.07
CA ASP A 64 15.62 2.69 -10.11
C ASP A 64 16.16 4.05 -9.63
#